data_AF-A0AAI9ZYG9-F1
#
_entry.id   AF-A0AAI9ZYG9-F1
#
_cell.length_a   1.000
_cell.length_b   1.000
_cell.length_c   1.000
_cell.angle_alpha   90.00
_cell.angle_beta   90.00
_cell.angle_gamma   90.00
#
_symmetry.space_group_name_H-M   'P 1'
#
loop_
_entity.id
_entity.type
_entity.pdbx_description
1 polymer ?
#
loop_
_entity_poly.entity_id
_entity_poly.type
_entity_poly.pdbx_seq_one_letter_code
_entity_poly.pdbx_strand_id
1 'polypeptide(L)'
;MTRTVPVNDTSDEEYALCHTAAVEALLQSVDQEGIKSIFGIATFAFIDVYKEPFAAWSQHLRGARAVLDLHSPPPERFAELCSEINGLQEVVSLLCWYDTTGLMIRRDRGLIFEDWHREFMDNNLFELVGCPKDVFQLYTTITKEGFECESRHPDLYVAATKQLLKASRGSHDHEDLLRGAWRYSRVMAIYEAESSVKKTSFEAIMHELADRICDILQAIPTKSAKYRHLPFAAFMVGRLSQSSDHSKTAQRYWEICNSLEDPIYPSGERMSRIDH
;
A
#
# COMPACT_ATOMS: atom_id res chain seq x y z
N MET A 1 -27.20 -26.45 -24.32
CA MET A 1 -27.22 -25.04 -24.79
C MET A 1 -26.53 -24.20 -23.73
N THR A 2 -25.23 -23.95 -23.93
CA THR A 2 -24.37 -23.14 -23.08
C THR A 2 -24.73 -21.67 -23.29
N ARG A 3 -25.37 -21.07 -22.30
CA ARG A 3 -25.74 -19.67 -22.30
C ARG A 3 -24.49 -18.89 -21.86
N THR A 4 -23.78 -18.32 -22.82
CA THR A 4 -22.70 -17.36 -22.57
C THR A 4 -23.30 -16.14 -21.88
N VAL A 5 -22.99 -15.97 -20.60
CA VAL A 5 -23.22 -14.72 -19.88
C VAL A 5 -22.26 -13.70 -20.49
N PRO A 6 -22.73 -12.49 -20.87
CA PRO A 6 -21.85 -11.48 -21.46
C PRO A 6 -20.76 -11.13 -20.46
N VAL A 7 -19.51 -11.16 -20.93
CA VAL A 7 -18.36 -10.63 -20.20
C VAL A 7 -18.62 -9.13 -20.07
N ASN A 8 -18.77 -8.64 -18.84
CA ASN A 8 -18.86 -7.22 -18.59
C ASN A 8 -17.41 -6.70 -18.56
N ASP A 9 -16.91 -6.28 -19.73
CA ASP A 9 -15.62 -5.60 -19.93
C ASP A 9 -15.55 -4.24 -19.19
N THR A 10 -16.66 -3.83 -18.56
CA THR A 10 -16.83 -2.54 -17.89
C THR A 10 -15.88 -2.30 -16.73
N SER A 11 -15.34 -3.31 -16.03
CA SER A 11 -14.51 -3.08 -14.82
C SER A 11 -13.05 -2.76 -15.12
N ASP A 12 -12.48 -3.38 -16.16
CA ASP A 12 -11.12 -3.05 -16.62
C ASP A 12 -11.14 -1.77 -17.46
N GLU A 13 -12.20 -1.55 -18.24
CA GLU A 13 -12.47 -0.26 -18.87
C GLU A 13 -12.67 0.84 -17.83
N GLU A 14 -13.45 0.65 -16.76
CA GLU A 14 -13.65 1.65 -15.70
C GLU A 14 -12.35 2.00 -14.97
N TYR A 15 -11.47 1.03 -14.69
CA TYR A 15 -10.17 1.30 -14.08
C TYR A 15 -9.24 2.03 -15.05
N ALA A 16 -9.16 1.58 -16.30
CA ALA A 16 -8.39 2.24 -17.34
C ALA A 16 -8.94 3.64 -17.68
N LEU A 17 -10.24 3.85 -17.59
CA LEU A 17 -10.93 5.13 -17.77
C LEU A 17 -10.69 6.04 -16.58
N CYS A 18 -10.77 5.58 -15.34
CA CYS A 18 -10.38 6.36 -14.16
C CYS A 18 -8.88 6.71 -14.20
N HIS A 19 -8.03 5.79 -14.66
CA HIS A 19 -6.60 6.02 -14.85
C HIS A 19 -6.33 7.05 -15.95
N THR A 20 -6.98 6.92 -17.10
CA THR A 20 -6.82 7.83 -18.24
C THR A 20 -7.43 9.20 -17.93
N ALA A 21 -8.59 9.25 -17.28
CA ALA A 21 -9.20 10.49 -16.83
C ALA A 21 -8.38 11.18 -15.73
N ALA A 22 -7.76 10.43 -14.82
CA ALA A 22 -6.80 10.98 -13.87
C ALA A 22 -5.61 11.58 -14.63
N VAL A 23 -4.97 10.84 -15.52
CA VAL A 23 -3.82 11.32 -16.31
C VAL A 23 -4.18 12.50 -17.24
N GLU A 24 -5.36 12.50 -17.85
CA GLU A 24 -5.84 13.58 -18.71
C GLU A 24 -6.21 14.83 -17.90
N ALA A 25 -6.85 14.66 -16.73
CA ALA A 25 -7.08 15.76 -15.80
C ALA A 25 -5.76 16.36 -15.30
N LEU A 26 -4.72 15.52 -15.09
CA LEU A 26 -3.36 15.94 -14.74
C LEU A 26 -2.64 16.66 -15.89
N LEU A 27 -2.92 16.30 -17.13
CA LEU A 27 -2.34 16.93 -18.33
C LEU A 27 -3.00 18.27 -18.66
N GLN A 28 -4.31 18.40 -18.39
CA GLN A 28 -5.08 19.61 -18.67
C GLN A 28 -4.92 20.72 -17.63
N SER A 29 -4.32 20.44 -16.46
CA SER A 29 -4.32 21.35 -15.31
C SER A 29 -3.05 22.21 -15.09
N VAL A 30 -2.03 22.19 -15.96
CA VAL A 30 -0.69 22.72 -15.56
C VAL A 30 0.01 23.64 -16.59
N ASP A 31 0.31 24.87 -16.18
CA ASP A 31 1.07 25.90 -16.94
C ASP A 31 2.48 26.17 -16.38
N GLN A 32 2.99 25.35 -15.44
CA GLN A 32 4.35 25.47 -14.88
C GLN A 32 5.21 24.21 -15.09
N GLU A 33 6.33 24.34 -15.82
CA GLU A 33 7.19 23.23 -16.27
C GLU A 33 7.84 22.42 -15.13
N GLY A 34 8.22 23.06 -14.02
CA GLY A 34 8.81 22.38 -12.87
C GLY A 34 7.85 21.39 -12.20
N ILE A 35 6.57 21.76 -12.08
CA ILE A 35 5.57 20.93 -11.40
C ILE A 35 5.04 19.83 -12.32
N LYS A 36 5.06 20.03 -13.66
CA LYS A 36 4.86 18.94 -14.64
C LYS A 36 5.82 17.77 -14.43
N SER A 37 7.05 18.06 -14.00
CA SER A 37 8.03 17.00 -13.73
C SER A 37 7.65 16.14 -12.52
N ILE A 38 6.95 16.67 -11.51
CA ILE A 38 6.46 15.89 -10.36
C ILE A 38 5.43 14.86 -10.83
N PHE A 39 4.50 15.25 -11.72
CA PHE A 39 3.52 14.33 -12.30
C PHE A 39 4.19 13.21 -13.12
N GLY A 40 5.20 13.57 -13.93
CA GLY A 40 6.02 12.60 -14.64
C GLY A 40 6.75 11.64 -13.69
N ILE A 41 7.39 12.17 -12.65
CA ILE A 41 8.11 11.37 -11.65
C ILE A 41 7.18 10.46 -10.86
N ALA A 42 5.98 10.92 -10.50
CA ALA A 42 4.96 10.10 -9.84
C ALA A 42 4.48 8.97 -10.74
N THR A 43 4.34 9.22 -12.04
CA THR A 43 4.02 8.19 -13.04
C THR A 43 5.13 7.14 -13.12
N PHE A 44 6.41 7.56 -13.15
CA PHE A 44 7.53 6.63 -13.12
C PHE A 44 7.61 5.86 -11.81
N ALA A 45 7.41 6.52 -10.66
CA ALA A 45 7.38 5.85 -9.36
C ALA A 45 6.23 4.83 -9.27
N PHE A 46 5.06 5.14 -9.84
CA PHE A 46 3.95 4.19 -9.96
C PHE A 46 4.36 2.97 -10.79
N ILE A 47 4.92 3.18 -11.99
CA ILE A 47 5.36 2.09 -12.88
C ILE A 47 6.40 1.21 -12.18
N ASP A 48 7.36 1.83 -11.48
CA ASP A 48 8.41 1.15 -10.73
C ASP A 48 7.91 0.34 -9.53
N VAL A 49 6.71 0.63 -9.02
CA VAL A 49 6.06 -0.15 -7.95
C VAL A 49 5.15 -1.23 -8.55
N TYR A 50 4.53 -0.95 -9.70
CA TYR A 50 3.47 -1.77 -10.27
C TYR A 50 3.96 -2.82 -11.28
N LYS A 51 4.99 -2.48 -12.07
CA LYS A 51 5.48 -3.27 -13.21
C LYS A 51 6.88 -3.85 -13.02
N GLU A 52 7.67 -3.33 -12.08
CA GLU A 52 8.94 -3.92 -11.65
C GLU A 52 9.03 -3.89 -10.12
N PRO A 53 9.85 -4.74 -9.46
CA PRO A 53 9.94 -4.73 -8.00
C PRO A 53 10.69 -3.52 -7.49
N PHE A 54 9.98 -2.43 -7.18
CA PHE A 54 10.50 -1.30 -6.39
C PHE A 54 11.94 -0.94 -6.81
N ALA A 55 12.13 -0.74 -8.12
CA ALA A 55 13.45 -0.68 -8.76
C ALA A 55 14.17 0.62 -8.39
N ALA A 56 14.15 1.61 -9.28
CA ALA A 56 14.62 2.97 -9.00
C ALA A 56 13.57 3.78 -8.21
N TRP A 57 12.53 3.15 -7.64
CA TRP A 57 11.42 3.79 -6.94
C TRP A 57 11.88 4.88 -5.96
N SER A 58 12.89 4.56 -5.13
CA SER A 58 13.42 5.50 -4.12
C SER A 58 14.24 6.62 -4.75
N GLN A 59 14.82 6.41 -5.93
CA GLN A 59 15.47 7.46 -6.72
C GLN A 59 14.41 8.38 -7.35
N HIS A 60 13.32 7.83 -7.88
CA HIS A 60 12.20 8.63 -8.38
C HIS A 60 11.56 9.45 -7.27
N LEU A 61 11.25 8.84 -6.11
CA LEU A 61 10.72 9.58 -4.97
C LEU A 61 11.66 10.69 -4.49
N ARG A 62 12.97 10.45 -4.42
CA ARG A 62 13.95 11.51 -4.09
C ARG A 62 13.98 12.62 -5.14
N GLY A 63 13.84 12.27 -6.42
CA GLY A 63 13.69 13.24 -7.50
C GLY A 63 12.45 14.12 -7.32
N ALA A 64 11.28 13.52 -7.07
CA ALA A 64 10.04 14.26 -6.82
C ALA A 64 10.18 15.15 -5.58
N ARG A 65 10.79 14.64 -4.51
CA ARG A 65 11.04 15.40 -3.29
C ARG A 65 11.94 16.61 -3.54
N ALA A 66 13.03 16.45 -4.29
CA ALA A 66 13.92 17.55 -4.63
C ALA A 66 13.22 18.63 -5.46
N VAL A 67 12.35 18.25 -6.41
CA VAL A 67 11.53 19.22 -7.17
C VAL A 67 10.53 19.93 -6.26
N LEU A 68 9.87 19.22 -5.35
CA LEU A 68 8.98 19.84 -4.37
C LEU A 68 9.71 20.82 -3.46
N ASP A 69 10.90 20.47 -2.95
CA ASP A 69 11.67 21.36 -2.07
C ASP A 69 12.11 22.66 -2.78
N LEU A 70 12.33 22.62 -4.10
CA LEU A 70 12.65 23.81 -4.89
C LEU A 70 11.46 24.78 -5.02
N HIS A 71 10.23 24.28 -5.05
CA HIS A 71 9.03 25.09 -5.26
C HIS A 71 8.25 25.37 -3.96
N SER A 72 8.42 24.52 -2.95
CA SER A 72 7.57 24.45 -1.76
C SER A 72 8.32 24.09 -0.46
N PRO A 73 9.34 24.86 -0.04
CA PRO A 73 10.14 24.50 1.13
C PRO A 73 9.36 24.48 2.46
N PRO A 74 8.41 25.40 2.74
CA PRO A 74 7.60 25.34 3.96
C PRO A 74 6.17 24.78 3.73
N PRO A 75 5.52 24.20 4.76
CA PRO A 75 4.17 23.63 4.67
C PRO A 75 3.10 24.62 4.18
N GLU A 76 3.23 25.90 4.55
CA GLU A 76 2.27 26.94 4.14
C GLU A 76 2.30 27.16 2.63
N ARG A 77 3.52 27.20 2.05
CA ARG A 77 3.69 27.34 0.61
C ARG A 77 3.18 26.11 -0.14
N PHE A 78 3.27 24.93 0.47
CA PHE A 78 2.73 23.70 -0.09
C PHE A 78 1.21 23.74 -0.19
N ALA A 79 0.55 24.20 0.88
CA ALA A 79 -0.89 24.35 0.90
C ALA A 79 -1.38 25.34 -0.18
N GLU A 80 -0.67 26.47 -0.35
CA GLU A 80 -0.93 27.42 -1.45
C GLU A 80 -0.79 26.75 -2.81
N LEU A 81 0.31 26.03 -3.06
CA LEU A 81 0.53 25.33 -4.34
C LEU A 81 -0.52 24.26 -4.63
N CYS A 82 -0.97 23.52 -3.62
CA CYS A 82 -2.06 22.55 -3.78
C CYS A 82 -3.38 23.23 -4.16
N SER A 83 -3.61 24.46 -3.70
CA SER A 83 -4.79 25.25 -4.09
C SER A 83 -4.67 25.86 -5.51
N GLU A 84 -3.45 26.11 -5.97
CA GLU A 84 -3.16 26.66 -7.30
C GLU A 84 -3.16 25.55 -8.39
N ILE A 85 -2.78 24.32 -8.03
CA ILE A 85 -2.53 23.23 -8.97
C ILE A 85 -3.37 22.02 -8.61
N ASN A 86 -4.42 21.80 -9.40
CA ASN A 86 -5.30 20.65 -9.27
C ASN A 86 -4.50 19.34 -9.43
N GLY A 87 -4.72 18.39 -8.52
CA GLY A 87 -4.07 17.08 -8.57
C GLY A 87 -2.72 17.00 -7.83
N LEU A 88 -2.15 18.13 -7.40
CA LEU A 88 -0.83 18.12 -6.74
C LEU A 88 -0.89 17.42 -5.38
N GLN A 89 -1.93 17.67 -4.59
CA GLN A 89 -2.10 17.05 -3.27
C GLN A 89 -2.23 15.53 -3.41
N GLU A 90 -3.01 15.06 -4.37
CA GLU A 90 -3.26 13.66 -4.67
C GLU A 90 -1.96 12.96 -5.09
N VAL A 91 -1.16 13.61 -5.95
CA VAL A 91 0.13 13.07 -6.38
C VAL A 91 1.13 13.01 -5.25
N VAL A 92 1.26 14.06 -4.43
CA VAL A 92 2.14 14.01 -3.25
C VAL A 92 1.66 12.97 -2.25
N SER A 93 0.35 12.78 -2.13
CA SER A 93 -0.22 11.71 -1.30
C SER A 93 0.19 10.33 -1.81
N LEU A 94 0.14 10.11 -3.12
CA LEU A 94 0.60 8.86 -3.74
C LEU A 94 2.10 8.63 -3.53
N LEU A 95 2.92 9.67 -3.65
CA LEU A 95 4.36 9.60 -3.38
C LEU A 95 4.65 9.26 -1.91
N CYS A 96 3.95 9.89 -0.97
CA CYS A 96 4.05 9.58 0.47
C CYS A 96 3.57 8.16 0.78
N TRP A 97 2.53 7.70 0.10
CA TRP A 97 2.04 6.33 0.22
C TRP A 97 3.10 5.32 -0.22
N TYR A 98 3.72 5.54 -1.37
CA TYR A 98 4.82 4.70 -1.83
C TYR A 98 6.03 4.78 -0.91
N ASP A 99 6.39 5.98 -0.42
CA ASP A 99 7.51 6.17 0.52
C ASP A 99 7.37 5.26 1.75
N THR A 100 6.20 5.28 2.39
CA THR A 100 5.95 4.42 3.55
C THR A 100 5.82 2.94 3.15
N THR A 101 5.01 2.60 2.15
CA THR A 101 4.71 1.18 1.83
C THR A 101 5.90 0.46 1.19
N GLY A 102 6.70 1.15 0.38
CA GLY A 102 7.94 0.62 -0.20
C GLY A 102 8.99 0.31 0.86
N LEU A 103 9.17 1.20 1.85
CA LEU A 103 10.06 0.95 2.99
C LEU A 103 9.57 -0.19 3.87
N MET A 104 8.25 -0.33 4.06
CA MET A 104 7.67 -1.47 4.78
C MET A 104 8.00 -2.81 4.10
N ILE A 105 7.84 -2.89 2.77
CA ILE A 105 8.12 -4.12 2.00
C ILE A 105 9.62 -4.42 1.95
N ARG A 106 10.46 -3.39 1.76
CA ARG A 106 11.92 -3.54 1.69
C ARG A 106 12.59 -3.71 3.05
N ARG A 107 11.84 -3.55 4.15
CA ARG A 107 12.34 -3.57 5.53
C ARG A 107 13.47 -2.57 5.76
N ASP A 108 13.32 -1.38 5.21
CA ASP A 108 14.32 -0.33 5.25
C ASP A 108 13.80 0.88 6.07
N ARG A 109 14.67 1.87 6.28
CA ARG A 109 14.41 3.08 7.05
C ARG A 109 14.76 4.33 6.25
N GLY A 110 14.37 5.48 6.80
CA GLY A 110 14.67 6.78 6.21
C GLY A 110 13.64 7.18 5.17
N LEU A 111 12.47 7.59 5.66
CA LEU A 111 11.42 8.20 4.85
C LEU A 111 12.00 9.38 4.07
N ILE A 112 11.63 9.48 2.80
CA ILE A 112 12.06 10.54 1.88
C ILE A 112 11.25 11.82 2.10
N PHE A 113 9.97 11.68 2.41
CA PHE A 113 9.07 12.79 2.70
C PHE A 113 9.05 13.09 4.20
N GLU A 114 8.86 14.36 4.58
CA GLU A 114 8.65 14.75 5.98
C GLU A 114 7.26 14.31 6.51
N ASP A 115 7.09 14.44 7.83
CA ASP A 115 5.83 14.16 8.52
C ASP A 115 4.69 15.05 8.08
N TRP A 116 4.97 16.34 7.90
CA TRP A 116 3.95 17.29 7.49
C TRP A 116 3.38 16.92 6.10
N HIS A 117 4.18 16.40 5.17
CA HIS A 117 3.65 15.93 3.88
C HIS A 117 2.58 14.84 4.06
N ARG A 118 2.73 13.97 5.07
CA ARG A 118 1.77 12.89 5.39
C ARG A 118 0.53 13.40 6.09
N GLU A 119 0.64 14.49 6.84
CA GLU A 119 -0.50 15.16 7.46
C GLU A 119 -1.42 15.78 6.39
N PHE A 120 -0.83 16.31 5.32
CA PHE A 120 -1.49 16.89 4.15
C PHE A 120 -2.01 15.86 3.14
N MET A 121 -1.89 14.55 3.38
CA MET A 121 -2.41 13.55 2.45
C MET A 121 -3.92 13.65 2.28
N ASP A 122 -4.37 13.58 1.02
CA ASP A 122 -5.79 13.56 0.66
C ASP A 122 -6.48 12.31 1.25
N ASN A 123 -7.64 12.53 1.87
CA ASN A 123 -8.45 11.46 2.44
C ASN A 123 -9.03 10.52 1.36
N ASN A 124 -9.25 11.01 0.14
CA ASN A 124 -9.76 10.18 -0.96
C ASN A 124 -8.79 9.05 -1.31
N LEU A 125 -7.48 9.25 -1.11
CA LEU A 125 -6.49 8.20 -1.31
C LEU A 125 -6.70 7.03 -0.33
N PHE A 126 -6.99 7.32 0.95
CA PHE A 126 -7.23 6.29 1.96
C PHE A 126 -8.51 5.49 1.68
N GLU A 127 -9.53 6.15 1.15
CA GLU A 127 -10.77 5.50 0.68
C GLU A 127 -10.49 4.60 -0.52
N LEU A 128 -9.75 5.11 -1.52
CA LEU A 128 -9.37 4.37 -2.73
C LEU A 128 -8.63 3.06 -2.40
N VAL A 129 -7.58 3.14 -1.57
CA VAL A 129 -6.75 1.96 -1.23
C VAL A 129 -7.34 1.12 -0.09
N GLY A 130 -8.44 1.58 0.52
CA GLY A 130 -9.12 0.94 1.63
C GLY A 130 -8.29 0.85 2.93
N CYS A 131 -7.22 1.63 3.05
CA CYS A 131 -6.36 1.65 4.23
C CYS A 131 -6.78 2.81 5.15
N PRO A 132 -7.26 2.54 6.38
CA PRO A 132 -7.57 3.60 7.31
C PRO A 132 -6.35 4.49 7.61
N LYS A 133 -6.55 5.82 7.66
CA LYS A 133 -5.47 6.79 7.91
C LYS A 133 -4.69 6.50 9.19
N ASP A 134 -5.38 6.08 10.25
CA ASP A 134 -4.76 5.71 11.52
C ASP A 134 -3.92 4.42 11.43
N VAL A 135 -4.25 3.50 10.53
CA VAL A 135 -3.42 2.32 10.20
C VAL A 135 -2.18 2.72 9.39
N PHE A 136 -2.32 3.67 8.44
CA PHE A 136 -1.20 4.18 7.66
C PHE A 136 -0.16 4.95 8.50
N GLN A 137 -0.63 5.85 9.38
CA GLN A 137 0.24 6.60 10.30
C GLN A 137 1.09 5.66 11.16
N LEU A 138 0.45 4.59 11.61
CA LEU A 138 1.09 3.52 12.32
C LEU A 138 2.24 2.92 11.49
N TYR A 139 2.07 2.61 10.19
CA TYR A 139 3.16 2.08 9.33
C TYR A 139 4.32 3.06 9.22
N THR A 140 4.00 4.34 9.09
CA THR A 140 4.99 5.42 9.09
C THR A 140 5.83 5.37 10.37
N THR A 141 5.23 5.17 11.55
CA THR A 141 5.96 5.00 12.81
C THR A 141 6.92 3.81 12.77
N ILE A 142 6.50 2.65 12.25
CA ILE A 142 7.39 1.47 12.12
C ILE A 142 8.61 1.83 11.25
N THR A 143 8.37 2.40 10.07
CA THR A 143 9.45 2.72 9.12
C THR A 143 10.44 3.75 9.66
N LYS A 144 9.98 4.70 10.49
CA LYS A 144 10.87 5.68 11.14
C LYS A 144 11.77 5.06 12.18
N GLU A 145 11.18 4.24 13.05
CA GLU A 145 11.91 3.52 14.09
C GLU A 145 12.85 2.45 13.48
N GLY A 146 12.58 2.05 12.24
CA GLY A 146 13.31 1.02 11.51
C GLY A 146 12.87 -0.39 11.91
N PHE A 147 13.33 -1.39 11.16
CA PHE A 147 13.11 -2.81 11.49
C PHE A 147 14.21 -3.31 12.45
N GLU A 148 13.89 -4.34 13.24
CA GLU A 148 14.80 -4.96 14.22
C GLU A 148 15.09 -4.08 15.44
N CYS A 149 14.18 -3.16 15.76
CA CYS A 149 14.24 -2.36 16.98
C CYS A 149 14.20 -3.25 18.23
N GLU A 150 15.12 -3.03 19.18
CA GLU A 150 15.25 -3.82 20.42
C GLU A 150 13.97 -3.77 21.27
N SER A 151 13.32 -2.62 21.31
CA SER A 151 12.07 -2.41 22.04
C SER A 151 11.33 -1.21 21.47
N ARG A 152 10.06 -1.40 21.12
CA ARG A 152 9.21 -0.32 20.60
C ARG A 152 8.41 0.32 21.73
N HIS A 153 7.93 1.54 21.47
CA HIS A 153 7.10 2.23 22.44
C HIS A 153 5.81 1.43 22.72
N PRO A 154 5.44 1.19 24.00
CA PRO A 154 4.26 0.41 24.37
C PRO A 154 2.95 0.87 23.70
N ASP A 155 2.84 2.17 23.42
CA ASP A 155 1.68 2.76 22.74
C ASP A 155 1.43 2.16 21.36
N LEU A 156 2.47 1.64 20.69
CA LEU A 156 2.33 1.02 19.38
C LEU A 156 1.47 -0.25 19.46
N TYR A 157 1.66 -1.08 20.49
CA TYR A 157 0.86 -2.29 20.73
C TYR A 157 -0.56 -1.94 21.18
N VAL A 158 -0.71 -0.88 21.99
CA VAL A 158 -2.02 -0.37 22.39
C VAL A 158 -2.80 0.10 21.16
N ALA A 159 -2.14 0.86 20.27
CA ALA A 159 -2.74 1.32 19.01
C ALA A 159 -3.07 0.15 18.08
N ALA A 160 -2.19 -0.84 17.97
CA ALA A 160 -2.44 -2.06 17.19
C ALA A 160 -3.65 -2.85 17.71
N THR A 161 -3.74 -3.01 19.04
CA THR A 161 -4.87 -3.67 19.70
C THR A 161 -6.16 -2.91 19.43
N LYS A 162 -6.15 -1.58 19.51
CA LYS A 162 -7.30 -0.74 19.13
C LYS A 162 -7.73 -0.98 17.68
N GLN A 163 -6.80 -1.17 16.74
CA GLN A 163 -7.14 -1.49 15.36
C GLN A 163 -7.79 -2.86 15.21
N LEU A 164 -7.30 -3.89 15.92
CA LEU A 164 -7.94 -5.21 15.92
C LEU A 164 -9.37 -5.16 16.45
N LEU A 165 -9.63 -4.35 17.48
CA LEU A 165 -10.98 -4.16 18.03
C LEU A 165 -11.93 -3.46 17.03
N LYS A 166 -11.40 -2.71 16.07
CA LYS A 166 -12.18 -2.07 14.99
C LYS A 166 -12.43 -2.99 13.79
N ALA A 167 -11.77 -4.15 13.71
CA ALA A 167 -11.93 -5.06 12.58
C ALA A 167 -13.33 -5.72 12.60
N SER A 168 -14.11 -5.51 11.54
CA SER A 168 -15.44 -6.10 11.38
C SER A 168 -15.32 -7.63 11.28
N ARG A 169 -15.90 -8.36 12.24
CA ARG A 169 -15.93 -9.83 12.21
C ARG A 169 -17.13 -10.29 11.40
N GLY A 170 -16.90 -11.10 10.36
CA GLY A 170 -17.96 -11.69 9.56
C GLY A 170 -18.69 -10.73 8.61
N SER A 171 -18.09 -9.58 8.29
CA SER A 171 -18.60 -8.75 7.20
C SER A 171 -18.36 -9.46 5.86
N HIS A 172 -19.35 -9.40 4.98
CA HIS A 172 -19.22 -9.83 3.59
C HIS A 172 -18.99 -8.64 2.64
N ASP A 173 -18.97 -7.42 3.18
CA ASP A 173 -18.67 -6.22 2.40
C ASP A 173 -17.17 -6.18 2.06
N HIS A 174 -16.86 -6.01 0.77
CA HIS A 174 -15.49 -6.05 0.29
C HIS A 174 -14.64 -4.87 0.80
N GLU A 175 -15.25 -3.73 1.13
CA GLU A 175 -14.53 -2.58 1.68
C GLU A 175 -14.13 -2.84 3.14
N ASP A 176 -15.05 -3.39 3.93
CA ASP A 176 -14.76 -3.83 5.29
C ASP A 176 -13.69 -4.92 5.34
N LEU A 177 -13.75 -5.88 4.40
CA LEU A 177 -12.73 -6.93 4.27
C LEU A 177 -11.35 -6.33 3.94
N LEU A 178 -11.28 -5.39 3.00
CA LEU A 178 -10.03 -4.70 2.65
C LEU A 178 -9.46 -3.90 3.83
N ARG A 179 -10.31 -3.16 4.55
CA ARG A 179 -9.90 -2.47 5.79
C ARG A 179 -9.44 -3.46 6.87
N GLY A 180 -10.09 -4.61 6.97
CA GLY A 180 -9.70 -5.72 7.81
C GLY A 180 -8.29 -6.22 7.50
N ALA A 181 -7.99 -6.45 6.22
CA ALA A 181 -6.67 -6.89 5.76
C ALA A 181 -5.58 -5.93 6.22
N TRP A 182 -5.76 -4.63 6.01
CA TRP A 182 -4.81 -3.61 6.46
C TRP A 182 -4.58 -3.63 7.98
N ARG A 183 -5.65 -3.81 8.77
CA ARG A 183 -5.57 -3.89 10.24
C ARG A 183 -4.84 -5.14 10.72
N TYR A 184 -5.06 -6.29 10.08
CA TYR A 184 -4.38 -7.54 10.42
C TYR A 184 -2.90 -7.49 10.03
N SER A 185 -2.60 -7.09 8.80
CA SER A 185 -1.22 -6.94 8.31
C SER A 185 -0.41 -5.97 9.16
N ARG A 186 -1.06 -4.96 9.73
CA ARG A 186 -0.43 -3.99 10.62
C ARG A 186 0.14 -4.64 11.87
N VAL A 187 -0.64 -5.49 12.52
CA VAL A 187 -0.23 -6.17 13.75
C VAL A 187 0.91 -7.11 13.45
N MET A 188 0.80 -7.86 12.35
CA MET A 188 1.88 -8.72 11.86
C MET A 188 3.17 -7.93 11.63
N ALA A 189 3.08 -6.74 11.04
CA ALA A 189 4.23 -5.90 10.74
C ALA A 189 4.91 -5.32 11.99
N ILE A 190 4.16 -4.97 13.04
CA ILE A 190 4.74 -4.53 14.32
C ILE A 190 5.61 -5.64 14.90
N TYR A 191 5.06 -6.86 15.00
CA TYR A 191 5.75 -7.99 15.60
C TYR A 191 6.93 -8.45 14.76
N GLU A 192 6.82 -8.41 13.43
CA GLU A 192 7.96 -8.71 12.57
C GLU A 192 9.11 -7.71 12.77
N ALA A 193 8.78 -6.43 12.96
CA ALA A 193 9.77 -5.37 13.02
C ALA A 193 10.45 -5.24 14.40
N GLU A 194 10.13 -6.09 15.37
CA GLU A 194 10.70 -6.10 16.73
C GLU A 194 11.66 -7.27 16.93
N SER A 195 12.89 -6.99 17.36
CA SER A 195 13.94 -8.03 17.50
C SER A 195 13.87 -8.81 18.81
N SER A 196 13.28 -8.24 19.86
CA SER A 196 13.15 -8.89 21.19
C SER A 196 11.98 -9.86 21.30
N VAL A 197 11.05 -9.83 20.35
CA VAL A 197 9.91 -10.75 20.33
C VAL A 197 10.38 -12.15 19.97
N LYS A 198 10.27 -13.06 20.95
CA LYS A 198 10.38 -14.50 20.68
C LYS A 198 9.23 -14.88 19.76
N LYS A 199 9.56 -15.29 18.53
CA LYS A 199 8.58 -15.75 17.52
C LYS A 199 7.56 -16.73 18.11
N THR A 200 8.01 -17.61 18.99
CA THR A 200 7.16 -18.61 19.68
C THR A 200 6.06 -18.01 20.56
N SER A 201 6.27 -16.85 21.18
CA SER A 201 5.27 -16.22 22.07
C SER A 201 4.07 -15.66 21.31
N PHE A 202 4.24 -15.34 20.03
CA PHE A 202 3.20 -14.75 19.19
C PHE A 202 2.79 -15.66 18.03
N GLU A 203 3.32 -16.89 17.98
CA GLU A 203 3.04 -17.85 16.91
C GLU A 203 1.54 -18.02 16.68
N ALA A 204 0.77 -18.29 17.74
CA ALA A 204 -0.68 -18.47 17.65
C ALA A 204 -1.42 -17.21 17.15
N ILE A 205 -0.98 -16.01 17.56
CA ILE A 205 -1.58 -14.75 17.12
C ILE A 205 -1.29 -14.54 15.63
N MET A 206 -0.04 -14.76 15.22
CA MET A 206 0.38 -14.63 13.83
C MET A 206 -0.33 -15.65 12.93
N HIS A 207 -0.58 -16.86 13.42
CA HIS A 207 -1.36 -17.88 12.74
C HIS A 207 -2.80 -17.44 12.51
N GLU A 208 -3.48 -16.99 13.56
CA GLU A 208 -4.87 -16.51 13.48
C GLU A 208 -4.97 -15.29 12.53
N LEU A 209 -4.04 -14.33 12.62
CA LEU A 209 -4.03 -13.19 11.71
C LEU A 209 -3.81 -13.61 10.25
N ALA A 210 -2.93 -14.59 10.01
CA ALA A 210 -2.71 -15.14 8.69
C ALA A 210 -3.95 -15.87 8.16
N ASP A 211 -4.67 -16.64 8.98
CA ASP A 211 -5.95 -17.25 8.62
C ASP A 211 -6.96 -16.20 8.17
N ARG A 212 -7.11 -15.12 8.95
CA ARG A 212 -8.04 -14.02 8.62
C ARG A 212 -7.69 -13.33 7.30
N ILE A 213 -6.41 -13.11 7.04
CA ILE A 213 -5.99 -12.53 5.76
C ILE A 213 -6.22 -13.53 4.62
N CYS A 214 -5.94 -14.81 4.81
CA CYS A 214 -6.22 -15.84 3.80
C CYS A 214 -7.71 -15.89 3.43
N ASP A 215 -8.60 -15.83 4.41
CA ASP A 215 -10.04 -15.74 4.20
C ASP A 215 -10.40 -14.52 3.34
N ILE A 216 -9.81 -13.35 3.63
CA ILE A 216 -10.03 -12.12 2.86
C ILE A 216 -9.52 -12.25 1.42
N LEU A 217 -8.31 -12.78 1.23
CA LEU A 217 -7.71 -13.00 -0.10
C LEU A 217 -8.57 -13.92 -0.98
N GLN A 218 -9.32 -14.85 -0.37
CA GLN A 218 -10.23 -15.74 -1.06
C GLN A 218 -11.64 -15.16 -1.26
N ALA A 219 -12.07 -14.29 -0.35
CA ALA A 219 -13.41 -13.69 -0.37
C ALA A 219 -13.55 -12.54 -1.37
N ILE A 220 -12.53 -11.68 -1.51
CA ILE A 220 -12.60 -10.54 -2.44
C ILE A 220 -12.45 -11.07 -3.88
N PRO A 221 -13.41 -10.79 -4.79
CA PRO A 221 -13.33 -11.25 -6.17
C PRO A 221 -12.09 -10.71 -6.89
N THR A 222 -11.41 -11.58 -7.64
CA THR A 222 -10.15 -11.26 -8.34
C THR A 222 -10.28 -10.13 -9.37
N LYS A 223 -11.48 -9.93 -9.92
CA LYS A 223 -11.79 -8.83 -10.87
C LYS A 223 -12.12 -7.51 -10.19
N SER A 224 -12.27 -7.47 -8.87
CA SER A 224 -12.56 -6.24 -8.13
C SER A 224 -11.33 -5.34 -8.07
N ALA A 225 -11.50 -4.03 -8.25
CA ALA A 225 -10.41 -3.07 -8.01
C ALA A 225 -9.81 -3.20 -6.59
N LYS A 226 -10.65 -3.55 -5.60
CA LYS A 226 -10.21 -3.79 -4.21
C LYS A 226 -9.20 -4.93 -4.09
N TYR A 227 -9.28 -5.94 -4.97
CA TYR A 227 -8.33 -7.07 -4.98
C TYR A 227 -6.90 -6.58 -5.23
N ARG A 228 -6.73 -5.55 -6.08
CA ARG A 228 -5.43 -4.96 -6.41
C ARG A 228 -4.79 -4.21 -5.23
N HIS A 229 -5.53 -3.96 -4.16
CA HIS A 229 -5.06 -3.32 -2.93
C HIS A 229 -4.72 -4.32 -1.79
N LEU A 230 -4.72 -5.63 -2.07
CA LEU A 230 -4.29 -6.67 -1.13
C LEU A 230 -2.79 -7.08 -1.17
N PRO A 231 -1.85 -6.49 -1.95
CA PRO A 231 -0.52 -7.06 -2.11
C PRO A 231 0.30 -7.01 -0.82
N PHE A 232 0.10 -6.00 0.02
CA PHE A 232 0.76 -5.94 1.33
C PHE A 232 0.28 -7.07 2.25
N ALA A 233 -1.01 -7.40 2.23
CA ALA A 233 -1.56 -8.48 3.03
C ALA A 233 -1.05 -9.85 2.56
N ALA A 234 -1.02 -10.07 1.25
CA ALA A 234 -0.42 -11.26 0.65
C ALA A 234 1.08 -11.38 0.95
N PHE A 235 1.80 -10.25 0.96
CA PHE A 235 3.21 -10.18 1.35
C PHE A 235 3.40 -10.62 2.80
N MET A 236 2.65 -10.05 3.74
CA MET A 236 2.76 -10.39 5.16
C MET A 236 2.43 -11.87 5.43
N VAL A 237 1.40 -12.42 4.77
CA VAL A 237 1.05 -13.84 4.89
C VAL A 237 2.13 -14.72 4.29
N GLY A 238 2.59 -14.46 3.06
CA GLY A 238 3.63 -15.26 2.43
C GLY A 238 4.93 -15.26 3.24
N ARG A 239 5.26 -14.11 3.82
CA ARG A 239 6.50 -13.89 4.56
C ARG A 239 6.45 -14.45 5.98
N LEU A 240 5.29 -14.47 6.62
CA LEU A 240 5.15 -14.94 8.00
C LEU A 240 4.35 -16.24 8.08
N SER A 241 4.12 -16.90 6.95
CA SER A 241 3.35 -18.13 6.87
C SER A 241 3.92 -19.19 7.81
N GLN A 242 3.07 -19.75 8.65
CA GLN A 242 3.43 -20.84 9.55
C GLN A 242 2.89 -22.20 9.06
N SER A 243 2.09 -22.19 8.01
CA SER A 243 1.46 -23.38 7.43
C SER A 243 1.62 -23.41 5.91
N SER A 244 1.56 -24.61 5.32
CA SER A 244 1.58 -24.76 3.87
C SER A 244 0.40 -24.08 3.18
N ASP A 245 -0.73 -23.94 3.88
CA ASP A 245 -1.97 -23.43 3.29
C ASP A 245 -1.96 -21.89 3.24
N HIS A 246 -1.33 -21.24 4.22
CA HIS A 246 -0.99 -19.81 4.15
C HIS A 246 -0.09 -19.51 2.96
N SER A 247 0.99 -20.28 2.79
CA SER A 247 1.92 -20.07 1.67
C SER A 247 1.25 -20.29 0.31
N LYS A 248 0.42 -21.33 0.17
CA LYS A 248 -0.36 -21.58 -1.06
C LYS A 248 -1.34 -20.45 -1.37
N THR A 249 -2.01 -19.91 -0.35
CA THR A 249 -2.97 -18.81 -0.54
C THR A 249 -2.26 -17.53 -1.01
N ALA A 250 -1.14 -17.19 -0.38
CA ALA A 250 -0.31 -16.06 -0.81
C ALA A 250 0.25 -16.29 -2.23
N GLN A 251 0.78 -17.48 -2.53
CA GLN A 251 1.26 -17.83 -3.86
C GLN A 251 0.15 -17.68 -4.92
N ARG A 252 -1.04 -18.21 -4.66
CA ARG A 252 -2.18 -18.09 -5.57
C ARG A 252 -2.56 -16.65 -5.85
N TYR A 253 -2.51 -15.76 -4.84
CA TYR A 253 -2.73 -14.33 -5.03
C TYR A 253 -1.75 -13.74 -6.06
N TRP A 254 -0.46 -14.05 -5.92
CA TRP A 254 0.57 -13.56 -6.85
C TRP A 254 0.43 -14.16 -8.25
N GLU A 255 0.13 -15.45 -8.36
CA GLU A 255 -0.14 -16.12 -9.65
C GLU A 255 -1.32 -15.46 -10.38
N ILE A 256 -2.40 -15.13 -9.65
CA ILE A 256 -3.55 -14.41 -10.21
C ILE A 256 -3.11 -13.03 -10.72
N CYS A 257 -2.41 -12.24 -9.90
CA CYS A 257 -1.91 -10.91 -10.28
C CYS A 257 -1.02 -10.94 -11.52
N ASN A 258 -0.21 -11.99 -11.66
CA ASN A 258 0.68 -12.19 -12.81
C ASN A 258 -0.05 -12.69 -14.07
N SER A 259 -1.24 -13.29 -13.91
CA SER A 259 -2.05 -13.82 -15.01
C SER A 259 -3.03 -12.81 -15.62
N LEU A 260 -3.14 -11.60 -15.03
CA LEU A 260 -3.96 -10.52 -15.58
C LEU A 260 -3.41 -10.08 -16.96
N GLU A 261 -4.28 -9.55 -17.81
CA GLU A 261 -3.90 -9.01 -19.13
C GLU A 261 -2.78 -7.98 -19.00
N ASP A 262 -2.87 -7.16 -17.95
CA ASP A 262 -1.81 -6.34 -17.44
C ASP A 262 -1.28 -6.92 -16.13
N PRO A 263 -0.18 -7.70 -16.14
CA PRO A 263 0.41 -8.23 -14.91
C PRO A 263 0.77 -7.10 -13.94
N ILE A 264 0.53 -7.36 -12.66
CA ILE A 264 0.79 -6.42 -11.56
C ILE A 264 1.63 -7.11 -10.49
N TYR A 265 2.65 -6.43 -9.96
CA TYR A 265 3.58 -6.99 -8.97
C TYR A 265 4.31 -8.27 -9.44
N PRO A 266 4.98 -8.29 -10.60
CA PRO A 266 5.57 -9.52 -11.19
C PRO A 266 6.59 -10.24 -10.33
N SER A 267 7.14 -9.57 -9.32
CA SER A 267 8.11 -10.12 -8.35
C SER A 267 7.55 -10.27 -6.93
N GLY A 268 6.26 -10.01 -6.73
CA GLY A 268 5.61 -10.07 -5.42
C GLY A 268 5.77 -11.42 -4.72
N GLU A 269 5.65 -12.52 -5.48
CA GLU A 269 5.87 -13.87 -4.95
C GLU A 269 7.29 -14.05 -4.41
N ARG A 270 8.31 -13.58 -5.15
CA ARG A 270 9.71 -13.69 -4.72
C ARG A 270 9.97 -12.89 -3.45
N MET A 271 9.48 -11.66 -3.37
CA MET A 271 9.67 -10.80 -2.19
C MET A 271 8.93 -11.33 -0.95
N SER A 272 7.83 -12.04 -1.16
CA SER A 272 7.02 -12.62 -0.08
C SER A 272 7.62 -13.91 0.49
N ARG A 273 8.60 -14.52 -0.16
CA ARG A 273 9.26 -15.73 0.36
C ARG A 273 10.35 -15.33 1.35
N ILE A 274 10.50 -16.10 2.42
CA ILE A 274 11.71 -16.05 3.25
C ILE A 274 12.75 -16.89 2.51
N ASP A 275 13.86 -16.28 2.10
CA ASP A 275 15.07 -17.05 1.76
C ASP A 275 15.55 -17.70 3.06
N HIS A 276 15.40 -19.04 3.14
CA HIS A 276 15.94 -19.85 4.22
C HIS A 276 17.43 -20.11 4.03
#